data_AF-A0AB34AG96-F1
#
_entry.id   AF-A0AB34AG96-F1
#
_cell.length_a   1.000
_cell.length_b   1.000
_cell.length_c   1.000
_cell.angle_alpha   90.00
_cell.angle_beta   90.00
_cell.angle_gamma   90.00
#
_symmetry.space_group_name_H-M   'P 1'
#
loop_
_entity.id
_entity.type
_entity.pdbx_description
1 polymer ?
#
loop_
_entity_poly.entity_id
_entity_poly.type
_entity_poly.pdbx_seq_one_letter_code
_entity_poly.pdbx_strand_id
1 'polypeptide(L)'
;MVDTYKNLPSDMDELQYMNLESIVKGITEVYNDCDIKVQQIIKLSWWDDNNRTENVIADVMGISELTLRHAKEVILKRVAKAVDYV
;
A
#
# COMPACT_ATOMS: atom_id res chain seq x y z
N MET A 1 -2.27 -4.36 -7.30
CA MET A 1 -2.69 -2.93 -7.27
C MET A 1 -1.91 -2.12 -8.29
N VAL A 2 -0.58 -2.09 -8.21
CA VAL A 2 0.29 -1.36 -9.15
C VAL A 2 0.10 -1.82 -10.59
N ASP A 3 -0.03 -3.13 -10.80
CA ASP A 3 -0.23 -3.67 -12.15
C ASP A 3 -1.62 -3.33 -12.71
N THR A 4 -2.64 -3.29 -11.86
CA THR A 4 -3.96 -2.77 -12.22
C THR A 4 -3.88 -1.30 -12.61
N TYR A 5 -3.13 -0.49 -11.86
CA TYR A 5 -2.92 0.93 -12.17
C TYR A 5 -2.18 1.13 -13.50
N LYS A 6 -1.13 0.35 -13.76
CA LYS A 6 -0.32 0.46 -14.99
C LYS A 6 -1.05 -0.02 -16.24
N ASN A 7 -1.89 -1.04 -16.11
CA ASN A 7 -2.47 -1.73 -17.27
C ASN A 7 -3.89 -1.25 -17.63
N LEU A 8 -4.48 -0.35 -16.82
CA LEU A 8 -5.81 0.26 -17.03
C LEU A 8 -6.83 -0.71 -17.66
N PRO A 9 -7.40 -1.63 -16.85
CA PRO A 9 -8.33 -2.64 -17.35
C PRO A 9 -9.49 -1.98 -18.12
N SER A 10 -9.85 -2.55 -19.28
CA SER A 10 -10.87 -1.99 -20.17
C SER A 10 -12.28 -1.98 -19.57
N ASP A 11 -12.49 -2.69 -18.47
CA ASP A 11 -13.73 -2.84 -17.72
C ASP A 11 -13.83 -1.90 -16.49
N MET A 12 -12.80 -1.09 -16.21
CA MET A 12 -12.80 -0.14 -15.11
C MET A 12 -13.44 1.20 -15.51
N ASP A 13 -14.42 1.67 -14.74
CA ASP A 13 -15.01 2.98 -14.97
C ASP A 13 -14.08 4.13 -14.49
N GLU A 14 -14.36 5.35 -14.97
CA GLU A 14 -13.52 6.53 -14.69
C GLU A 14 -13.42 6.84 -13.18
N LEU A 15 -14.52 6.68 -12.43
CA LEU A 15 -14.53 6.94 -10.99
C LEU A 15 -13.68 5.91 -10.22
N GLN A 16 -13.78 4.64 -10.59
CA GLN A 16 -12.95 3.56 -10.05
C GLN A 16 -11.46 3.82 -10.34
N TYR A 17 -11.13 4.28 -11.55
CA TYR A 17 -9.76 4.61 -11.90
C TYR A 17 -9.23 5.83 -11.14
N MET A 18 -10.02 6.90 -11.00
CA MET A 18 -9.66 8.08 -10.20
C MET A 18 -9.40 7.71 -8.73
N ASN A 19 -10.22 6.82 -8.16
CA ASN A 19 -10.03 6.33 -6.80
C ASN A 19 -8.72 5.53 -6.68
N LEU A 20 -8.44 4.63 -7.62
CA LEU A 20 -7.20 3.87 -7.66
C LEU A 20 -5.98 4.78 -7.81
N GLU A 21 -6.03 5.75 -8.73
CA GLU A 21 -4.97 6.73 -8.94
C GLU A 21 -4.70 7.53 -7.66
N SER A 22 -5.76 7.98 -6.98
CA SER A 22 -5.64 8.73 -5.72
C SER A 22 -4.94 7.88 -4.66
N ILE A 23 -5.35 6.62 -4.47
CA ILE A 23 -4.71 5.68 -3.54
C ILE A 23 -3.23 5.47 -3.89
N VAL A 24 -2.91 5.27 -5.17
CA VAL A 24 -1.51 5.08 -5.61
C VAL A 24 -0.66 6.32 -5.35
N LYS A 25 -1.20 7.53 -5.57
CA LYS A 25 -0.54 8.80 -5.24
C LYS A 25 -0.29 8.92 -3.73
N GLY A 26 -1.29 8.64 -2.90
CA GLY A 26 -1.16 8.66 -1.45
C GLY A 26 -0.13 7.66 -0.93
N ILE A 27 -0.11 6.44 -1.46
CA ILE A 27 0.91 5.44 -1.12
C ILE A 27 2.31 5.92 -1.53
N THR A 28 2.43 6.53 -2.71
CA THR A 28 3.71 7.05 -3.23
C THR A 28 4.26 8.16 -2.34
N GLU A 29 3.41 9.10 -1.91
CA GLU A 29 3.78 10.17 -0.99
C GLU A 29 4.26 9.61 0.35
N VAL A 30 3.46 8.73 0.97
CA VAL A 30 3.83 8.10 2.25
C VAL A 30 5.11 7.29 2.11
N TYR A 31 5.30 6.57 0.99
CA TYR A 31 6.52 5.81 0.73
C TYR A 31 7.76 6.72 0.71
N ASN A 32 7.67 7.87 0.03
CA ASN A 32 8.78 8.80 -0.11
C ASN A 32 9.13 9.54 1.20
N ASP A 33 8.16 9.74 2.10
CA ASP A 33 8.33 10.48 3.35
C ASP A 33 8.60 9.58 4.59
N CYS A 34 8.59 8.26 4.43
CA CYS A 34 8.75 7.32 5.54
C CYS A 34 10.15 6.69 5.62
N ASP A 35 10.44 6.11 6.79
CA ASP A 35 11.69 5.38 7.01
C ASP A 35 11.76 4.07 6.20
N ILE A 36 12.98 3.51 6.11
CA ILE A 36 13.27 2.31 5.31
C ILE A 36 12.41 1.11 5.75
N LYS A 37 12.10 0.95 7.05
CA LYS A 37 11.28 -0.17 7.52
C LYS A 37 9.85 -0.02 7.00
N VAL A 38 9.29 1.17 7.06
CA VAL A 38 7.95 1.45 6.53
C VAL A 38 7.92 1.27 5.01
N GLN A 39 8.95 1.73 4.29
CA GLN A 39 9.09 1.48 2.85
C GLN A 39 9.08 -0.01 2.51
N GLN A 40 9.77 -0.85 3.29
CA GLN A 40 9.76 -2.30 3.08
C GLN A 40 8.39 -2.92 3.34
N ILE A 41 7.68 -2.50 4.40
CA ILE A 41 6.30 -2.96 4.66
C ILE A 41 5.39 -2.60 3.49
N ILE A 42 5.50 -1.37 2.95
CA ILE A 42 4.71 -0.93 1.80
C ILE A 42 4.98 -1.81 0.58
N LYS A 43 6.26 -2.03 0.27
CA LYS A 43 6.67 -2.88 -0.85
C LYS A 43 6.11 -4.29 -0.73
N LEU A 44 6.36 -4.95 0.39
CA LEU A 44 5.96 -6.34 0.59
C LEU A 44 4.43 -6.52 0.68
N SER A 45 3.69 -5.47 1.08
CA SER A 45 2.24 -5.55 1.26
C SER A 45 1.43 -5.18 0.01
N TRP A 46 1.87 -4.18 -0.77
CA TRP A 46 1.03 -3.59 -1.83
C TRP A 46 1.71 -3.39 -3.19
N TRP A 47 3.05 -3.44 -3.24
CA TRP A 47 3.81 -3.09 -4.45
C TRP A 47 4.47 -4.29 -5.13
N ASP A 48 4.92 -5.27 -4.35
CA ASP A 48 5.54 -6.50 -4.84
C ASP A 48 4.44 -7.49 -5.26
N ASP A 49 4.54 -8.01 -6.48
CA ASP A 49 3.50 -8.84 -7.10
C ASP A 49 3.46 -10.29 -6.55
N ASN A 50 4.23 -10.53 -5.48
CA ASN A 50 4.42 -11.83 -4.87
C ASN A 50 3.23 -12.28 -3.99
N ASN A 51 2.14 -11.51 -3.89
CA ASN A 51 0.93 -11.82 -3.11
C ASN A 51 1.22 -12.52 -1.76
N ARG A 52 2.21 -12.00 -1.01
CA ARG A 52 2.69 -12.63 0.21
C ARG A 52 1.62 -12.55 1.29
N THR A 53 1.43 -13.65 2.02
CA THR A 53 0.56 -13.69 3.19
C THR A 53 1.15 -12.88 4.35
N GLU A 54 0.31 -12.42 5.29
CA GLU A 54 0.77 -11.56 6.40
C GLU A 54 1.84 -12.23 7.25
N ASN A 55 1.74 -13.53 7.49
CA ASN A 55 2.75 -14.30 8.22
C ASN A 55 4.12 -14.28 7.51
N VAL A 56 4.15 -14.45 6.19
CA VAL A 56 5.40 -14.42 5.42
C VAL A 56 6.04 -13.03 5.45
N ILE A 57 5.22 -11.98 5.36
CA ILE A 57 5.72 -10.61 5.46
C ILE A 57 6.26 -10.34 6.87
N ALA A 58 5.55 -10.79 7.91
CA ALA A 58 5.96 -10.63 9.31
C ALA A 58 7.30 -11.34 9.57
N ASP A 59 7.46 -12.57 9.09
CA ASP A 59 8.69 -13.34 9.17
C ASP A 59 9.86 -12.64 8.46
N VAL A 60 9.66 -12.15 7.23
CA VAL A 60 10.68 -11.41 6.46
C VAL A 60 11.09 -10.12 7.17
N MET A 61 10.13 -9.42 7.78
CA MET A 61 10.37 -8.18 8.52
C MET A 61 10.96 -8.43 9.92
N GLY A 62 10.98 -9.68 10.40
CA GLY A 62 11.42 -10.04 11.75
C GLY A 62 10.53 -9.44 12.86
N ILE A 63 9.22 -9.31 12.61
CA ILE A 63 8.24 -8.76 13.55
C ILE A 63 7.04 -9.70 13.72
N SER A 64 6.22 -9.48 14.75
CA SER A 64 4.97 -10.24 14.90
C SER A 64 3.93 -9.81 13.87
N GLU A 65 3.01 -10.72 13.50
CA GLU A 65 1.85 -10.39 12.65
C GLU A 65 1.00 -9.25 13.24
N LEU A 66 0.86 -9.19 14.57
CA LEU A 66 0.14 -8.11 15.24
C LEU A 66 0.83 -6.76 15.04
N THR A 67 2.16 -6.72 15.16
CA THR A 67 2.96 -5.52 14.89
C THR A 67 2.86 -5.10 13.43
N LEU A 68 2.92 -6.05 12.51
CA LEU A 68 2.74 -5.79 11.08
C LEU A 68 1.36 -5.20 10.79
N ARG A 69 0.29 -5.78 11.35
CA ARG A 69 -1.07 -5.29 11.20
C ARG A 69 -1.21 -3.86 11.69
N HIS A 70 -0.70 -3.57 12.89
CA HIS A 70 -0.71 -2.22 13.44
C HIS A 70 0.07 -1.23 12.56
N ALA A 71 1.24 -1.62 12.06
CA ALA A 71 2.01 -0.78 11.14
C ALA A 71 1.23 -0.49 9.84
N LYS A 72 0.58 -1.50 9.25
CA LYS A 72 -0.26 -1.34 8.05
C LYS A 72 -1.44 -0.40 8.30
N GLU A 73 -2.12 -0.50 9.44
CA GLU A 73 -3.17 0.44 9.82
C GLU A 73 -2.66 1.89 9.92
N VAL A 74 -1.51 2.11 10.55
CA VAL A 74 -0.90 3.44 10.66
C VAL A 74 -0.52 3.98 9.28
N ILE A 75 0.03 3.15 8.40
CA ILE A 75 0.35 3.52 7.01
C ILE A 75 -0.92 3.92 6.27
N LEU A 76 -1.98 3.11 6.32
CA LEU A 76 -3.24 3.40 5.65
C LEU A 76 -3.88 4.70 6.15
N LYS A 77 -3.79 5.01 7.45
CA LYS A 77 -4.24 6.31 7.99
C LYS A 77 -3.44 7.49 7.41
N ARG A 78 -2.13 7.33 7.20
CA ARG A 78 -1.30 8.34 6.54
C ARG A 78 -1.66 8.50 5.07
N VAL A 79 -1.90 7.39 4.38
CA VAL A 79 -2.33 7.40 2.97
C VAL A 79 -3.67 8.11 2.84
N ALA A 80 -4.66 7.78 3.67
CA ALA A 80 -5.97 8.44 3.68
C ALA A 80 -5.84 9.96 3.89
N LYS A 81 -4.96 10.37 4.83
CA LYS A 81 -4.66 11.79 5.04
C LYS A 81 -4.01 12.45 3.82
N ALA A 82 -3.11 11.77 3.12
CA ALA A 82 -2.42 12.30 1.95
C ALA A 82 -3.35 12.49 0.73
N VAL A 83 -4.49 11.78 0.70
CA VAL A 83 -5.46 11.86 -0.40
C VAL A 83 -6.74 12.61 0.00
N ASP A 84 -6.71 13.35 1.12
CA ASP A 84 -7.86 14.05 1.70
C ASP A 84 -9.12 13.16 1.84
N TYR A 85 -8.92 11.87 2.08
CA TYR A 85 -10.00 10.91 2.29
C TYR A 85 -10.49 11.03 3.73
N VAL A 86 -11.69 11.62 3.90
CA VAL A 86 -12.37 11.89 5.17
C VAL A 86 -12.92 10.62 5.81
#